data_AF-X1FEV1-F1
#
_entry.id   AF-X1FEV1-F1
#
_cell.length_a   1.000
_cell.length_b   1.000
_cell.length_c   1.000
_cell.angle_alpha   90.00
_cell.angle_beta   90.00
_cell.angle_gamma   90.00
#
_symmetry.space_group_name_H-M   'P 1'
#
loop_
_entity.id
_entity.type
_entity.pdbx_description
1 polymer ?
#
loop_
_entity_poly.entity_id
_entity_poly.type
_entity_poly.pdbx_seq_one_letter_code
_entity_poly.pdbx_strand_id
1 'polypeptide(L)'
;ATLREFKATNGLMLDLLLEHAECAQLALTPASPVVGTATAAAPPPVPAAPQTQWQQLLDFVTARPELRAFIDAGALLAEANNRCIAQYLVHRLADCFHGVVFFDVASNAWHVLERQGKCLPLAQAGQAERDCFVLFDDSRCRGADMKLRPNAVAALTMGPGMTKDKLMQAAGRMRQLGHSQRLLLLALPDVGRQVLEHRAACGGTLDSPPTSSQQWVVVPPQLPDDEAAIPT
;
A
#
# COMPACT_ATOMS: atom_id res chain seq x y z
N ALA A 1 -34.38 -6.20 -16.99
CA ALA A 1 -33.02 -5.66 -16.77
C ALA A 1 -32.16 -6.77 -16.19
N THR A 2 -31.28 -7.34 -17.01
CA THR A 2 -30.69 -8.68 -16.82
C THR A 2 -29.41 -8.59 -15.99
N LEU A 3 -29.58 -8.57 -14.67
CA LEU A 3 -28.54 -8.80 -13.67
C LEU A 3 -28.19 -10.29 -13.68
N ARG A 4 -27.25 -10.71 -14.54
CA ARG A 4 -26.63 -12.02 -14.41
C ARG A 4 -25.78 -12.02 -13.14
N GLU A 5 -26.34 -12.69 -12.15
CA GLU A 5 -25.77 -13.11 -10.89
C GLU A 5 -24.24 -13.23 -10.91
N PHE A 6 -23.61 -12.46 -10.02
CA PHE A 6 -22.18 -12.52 -9.69
C PHE A 6 -21.81 -13.92 -9.16
N LYS A 7 -21.55 -14.86 -10.07
CA LYS A 7 -20.57 -15.92 -9.87
C LYS A 7 -19.41 -15.64 -10.83
N ALA A 8 -18.61 -14.62 -10.49
CA ALA A 8 -17.36 -14.38 -11.18
C ALA A 8 -16.45 -15.61 -10.97
N THR A 9 -16.31 -16.43 -12.00
CA THR A 9 -15.22 -17.40 -12.09
C THR A 9 -13.90 -16.65 -11.97
N ASN A 10 -12.87 -17.31 -11.44
CA ASN A 10 -11.51 -16.78 -11.30
C ASN A 10 -11.00 -16.07 -12.57
N GLY A 11 -11.41 -16.52 -13.76
CA GLY A 11 -11.22 -15.85 -15.07
C GLY A 11 -11.62 -14.38 -15.06
N LEU A 12 -12.92 -14.11 -14.94
CA LEU A 12 -13.54 -12.79 -15.12
C LEU A 12 -13.13 -11.76 -14.05
N MET A 13 -12.82 -12.21 -12.83
CA MET A 13 -12.31 -11.32 -11.78
C MET A 13 -10.91 -10.80 -12.10
N LEU A 14 -10.06 -11.62 -12.71
CA LEU A 14 -8.73 -11.19 -13.14
C LEU A 14 -8.82 -10.22 -14.31
N ASP A 15 -9.71 -10.47 -15.27
CA ASP A 15 -9.90 -9.56 -16.39
C ASP A 15 -10.43 -8.20 -15.90
N LEU A 16 -11.38 -8.21 -14.96
CA LEU A 16 -11.89 -6.98 -14.34
C LEU A 16 -10.81 -6.23 -13.54
N LEU A 17 -9.96 -6.95 -12.81
CA LEU A 17 -8.78 -6.40 -12.14
C LEU A 17 -7.81 -5.77 -13.16
N LEU A 18 -7.53 -6.47 -14.25
CA LEU A 18 -6.62 -6.00 -15.29
C LEU A 18 -7.22 -4.88 -16.13
N GLU A 19 -8.54 -4.74 -16.21
CA GLU A 19 -9.20 -3.67 -16.96
C GLU A 19 -9.39 -2.40 -16.11
N HIS A 20 -9.65 -2.54 -14.81
CA HIS A 20 -10.06 -1.41 -13.95
C HIS A 20 -9.02 -0.99 -12.91
N ALA A 21 -7.94 -1.74 -12.71
CA ALA A 21 -6.89 -1.35 -11.77
C ALA A 21 -5.80 -0.51 -12.44
N GLU A 22 -5.53 0.64 -11.83
CA GLU A 22 -4.30 1.40 -12.08
C GLU A 22 -3.10 0.54 -11.64
N CYS A 23 -2.02 0.54 -12.42
CA CYS A 23 -0.78 -0.17 -12.07
C CYS A 23 0.35 0.84 -11.96
N ALA A 24 1.03 0.84 -10.82
CA ALA A 24 2.24 1.62 -10.59
C ALA A 24 3.42 0.67 -10.33
N GLN A 25 4.51 0.89 -11.06
CA GLN A 25 5.78 0.23 -10.79
C GLN A 25 6.56 1.03 -9.76
N LEU A 26 7.07 0.34 -8.74
CA LEU A 26 7.86 0.91 -7.66
C LEU A 26 9.34 0.63 -7.88
N ALA A 27 10.13 1.66 -8.14
CA ALA A 27 11.59 1.57 -8.04
C ALA A 27 12.01 1.85 -6.59
N LEU A 28 12.01 0.81 -5.74
CA LEU A 28 12.49 0.92 -4.35
C LEU A 28 14.01 0.93 -4.33
N THR A 29 14.61 1.86 -3.59
CA THR A 29 16.06 1.84 -3.37
C THR A 29 16.40 0.80 -2.29
N PRO A 30 17.47 0.00 -2.46
CA PRO A 30 17.92 -0.90 -1.39
C PRO A 30 18.29 -0.09 -0.15
N ALA A 31 17.89 -0.58 1.02
CA ALA A 31 18.31 0.02 2.29
C ALA A 31 19.84 0.02 2.33
N SER A 32 20.47 1.18 2.58
CA SER A 32 21.91 1.26 2.67
C SER A 32 22.40 0.33 3.80
N PRO A 33 23.39 -0.54 3.57
CA PRO A 33 23.97 -1.33 4.65
C PRO A 33 24.58 -0.37 5.66
N VAL A 34 24.23 -0.53 6.94
CA VAL A 34 24.89 0.17 8.04
C VAL A 34 26.31 -0.38 8.13
N VAL A 35 27.24 0.19 7.37
CA VAL A 35 28.66 -0.14 7.47
C VAL A 35 29.19 0.53 8.73
N GLY A 36 29.22 -0.23 9.82
CA GLY A 36 29.93 0.16 11.03
C GLY A 36 31.42 0.23 10.75
N THR A 37 31.93 1.43 10.48
CA THR A 37 33.36 1.74 10.65
C THR A 37 33.48 2.86 11.66
N ALA A 38 33.77 2.45 12.90
CA ALA A 38 34.10 3.37 13.97
C ALA A 38 35.45 4.02 13.66
N THR A 39 35.43 5.29 13.28
CA THR A 39 36.57 6.19 13.50
C THR A 39 36.05 7.46 14.16
N ALA A 40 36.66 7.77 15.31
CA ALA A 40 36.28 8.87 16.19
C ALA A 40 36.68 10.21 15.56
N ALA A 41 35.69 10.92 15.02
CA ALA A 41 35.72 12.36 14.82
C ALA A 41 34.33 12.90 15.13
N ALA A 42 34.26 14.15 15.64
CA ALA A 42 33.07 14.82 16.18
C ALA A 42 31.78 14.54 15.37
N PRO A 43 30.61 14.38 16.03
CA PRO A 43 29.41 13.95 15.34
C PRO A 43 29.03 14.98 14.27
N PRO A 44 28.99 14.61 12.98
CA PRO A 44 28.30 15.41 11.97
C PRO A 44 26.81 15.54 12.37
N PRO A 45 26.07 16.54 11.86
CA PRO A 45 24.62 16.59 12.04
C PRO A 45 24.07 15.22 11.67
N VAL A 46 23.38 14.56 12.62
CA VAL A 46 22.94 13.17 12.50
C VAL A 46 22.26 13.01 11.14
N PRO A 47 22.85 12.32 10.16
CA PRO A 47 22.18 12.09 8.89
C PRO A 47 20.91 11.30 9.22
N ALA A 48 19.76 11.74 8.69
CA ALA A 48 18.50 11.02 8.86
C ALA A 48 18.75 9.54 8.54
N ALA A 49 18.41 8.65 9.48
CA ALA A 49 18.68 7.22 9.32
C ALA A 49 18.17 6.73 7.96
N PRO A 50 18.94 5.89 7.25
CA PRO A 50 18.56 5.45 5.91
C PRO A 50 17.17 4.83 5.93
N GLN A 51 16.29 5.36 5.08
CA GLN A 51 14.89 4.94 5.02
C GLN A 51 14.78 3.51 4.48
N THR A 52 14.07 2.67 5.21
CA THR A 52 13.81 1.28 4.82
C THR A 52 12.89 1.19 3.59
N GLN A 53 12.91 0.07 2.88
CA GLN A 53 12.08 -0.13 1.67
C GLN A 53 10.58 0.01 1.95
N TRP A 54 10.11 -0.56 3.07
CA TRP A 54 8.69 -0.46 3.45
C TRP A 54 8.29 0.98 3.79
N GLN A 55 9.18 1.80 4.35
CA GLN A 55 8.90 3.21 4.61
C GLN A 55 8.77 4.01 3.31
N GLN A 56 9.66 3.79 2.33
CA GLN A 56 9.55 4.42 1.00
C GLN A 56 8.22 4.07 0.31
N LEU A 57 7.81 2.81 0.41
CA LEU A 57 6.53 2.34 -0.10
C LEU A 57 5.34 3.04 0.57
N LEU A 58 5.36 3.17 1.89
CA LEU A 58 4.27 3.81 2.62
C LEU A 58 4.23 5.32 2.42
N ASP A 59 5.38 5.97 2.20
CA ASP A 59 5.42 7.39 1.84
C ASP A 59 4.69 7.63 0.51
N PHE A 60 4.95 6.79 -0.50
CA PHE A 60 4.20 6.80 -1.76
C PHE A 60 2.69 6.65 -1.54
N VAL A 61 2.29 5.73 -0.66
CA VAL A 61 0.87 5.50 -0.33
C VAL A 61 0.26 6.72 0.39
N THR A 62 0.97 7.32 1.34
CA THR A 62 0.46 8.48 2.09
C THR A 62 0.36 9.74 1.25
N ALA A 63 1.13 9.86 0.17
CA ALA A 63 1.04 10.94 -0.80
C ALA A 63 -0.23 10.87 -1.69
N ARG A 64 -1.00 9.77 -1.61
CA ARG A 64 -2.21 9.52 -2.42
C ARG A 64 -3.46 9.59 -1.51
N PRO A 65 -4.10 10.76 -1.36
CA PRO A 65 -5.17 10.98 -0.37
C PRO A 65 -6.45 10.18 -0.63
N GLU A 66 -6.62 9.61 -1.82
CA GLU A 66 -7.74 8.73 -2.17
C GLU A 66 -7.59 7.32 -1.57
N LEU A 67 -6.38 6.90 -1.21
CA LEU A 67 -6.13 5.57 -0.67
C LEU A 67 -6.70 5.45 0.74
N ARG A 68 -7.53 4.44 0.95
CA ARG A 68 -8.20 4.13 2.22
C ARG A 68 -7.68 2.84 2.87
N ALA A 69 -6.98 2.01 2.12
CA ALA A 69 -6.41 0.78 2.62
C ALA A 69 -5.13 0.40 1.89
N PHE A 70 -4.32 -0.41 2.55
CA PHE A 70 -3.13 -1.04 2.01
C PHE A 70 -3.23 -2.55 2.19
N ILE A 71 -2.98 -3.31 1.14
CA ILE A 71 -3.08 -4.76 1.08
C ILE A 71 -1.70 -5.33 0.72
N ASP A 72 -0.97 -5.83 1.72
CA ASP A 72 0.32 -6.49 1.53
C ASP A 72 0.14 -7.97 1.16
N ALA A 73 -0.08 -8.23 -0.13
CA ALA A 73 -0.09 -9.58 -0.70
C ALA A 73 1.29 -10.00 -1.26
N GLY A 74 2.13 -9.01 -1.56
CA GLY A 74 3.45 -9.16 -2.17
C GLY A 74 4.57 -9.34 -1.15
N ALA A 75 4.25 -9.29 0.15
CA ALA A 75 5.19 -9.36 1.26
C ALA A 75 6.23 -8.23 1.26
N LEU A 76 5.84 -7.04 0.76
CA LEU A 76 6.72 -5.87 0.73
C LEU A 76 6.84 -5.18 2.10
N LEU A 77 5.99 -5.55 3.08
CA LEU A 77 6.06 -5.08 4.46
C LEU A 77 6.61 -6.15 5.43
N ALA A 78 7.09 -7.29 4.92
CA ALA A 78 7.44 -8.46 5.75
C ALA A 78 8.48 -8.19 6.85
N GLU A 79 9.38 -7.22 6.64
CA GLU A 79 10.42 -6.82 7.59
C GLU A 79 9.91 -5.98 8.77
N ALA A 80 8.66 -5.51 8.71
CA ALA A 80 8.09 -4.62 9.69
C ALA A 80 6.90 -5.24 10.44
N ASN A 81 6.78 -4.92 11.72
CA ASN A 81 5.58 -5.25 12.50
C ASN A 81 4.45 -4.27 12.14
N ASN A 82 3.23 -4.78 11.93
CA ASN A 82 2.04 -3.98 11.66
C ASN A 82 1.82 -2.83 12.66
N ARG A 83 2.17 -2.98 13.94
CA ARG A 83 2.10 -1.90 14.93
C ARG A 83 3.10 -0.78 14.63
N CYS A 84 4.33 -1.11 14.24
CA CYS A 84 5.32 -0.12 13.83
C CYS A 84 4.87 0.61 12.55
N ILE A 85 4.26 -0.13 11.62
CA ILE A 85 3.69 0.42 10.39
C ILE A 85 2.53 1.36 10.70
N ALA A 86 1.61 0.96 11.60
CA ALA A 86 0.52 1.81 12.03
C ALA A 86 1.01 3.11 12.68
N GLN A 87 2.05 3.04 13.52
CA GLN A 87 2.69 4.22 14.11
C GLN A 87 3.33 5.14 13.07
N TYR A 88 3.95 4.55 12.04
CA TYR A 88 4.54 5.28 10.93
C TYR A 88 3.46 6.02 10.12
N LEU A 89 2.35 5.34 9.84
CA LEU A 89 1.23 5.83 9.04
C LEU A 89 0.37 6.87 9.75
N VAL A 90 0.05 6.69 11.04
CA VAL A 90 -0.96 7.51 11.73
C VAL A 90 -0.63 9.01 11.76
N HIS A 91 0.65 9.35 11.70
CA HIS A 91 1.15 10.73 11.68
C HIS A 91 1.37 11.29 10.26
N ARG A 92 1.31 10.45 9.22
CA ARG A 92 1.55 10.81 7.81
C ARG A 92 0.26 10.81 6.98
N LEU A 93 -0.75 10.09 7.43
CA LEU A 93 -2.05 10.07 6.80
C LEU A 93 -2.79 11.39 7.00
N ALA A 94 -3.60 11.75 6.00
CA ALA A 94 -4.46 12.93 6.04
C ALA A 94 -5.34 12.96 7.29
N ASP A 95 -5.63 14.17 7.79
CA ASP A 95 -6.39 14.39 9.03
C ASP A 95 -7.83 13.83 9.00
N CYS A 96 -8.33 13.46 7.82
CA CYS A 96 -9.64 12.82 7.68
C CYS A 96 -9.71 11.39 8.22
N PHE A 97 -8.58 10.77 8.57
CA PHE A 97 -8.54 9.44 9.18
C PHE A 97 -8.49 9.56 10.70
N HIS A 98 -9.37 8.81 11.38
CA HIS A 98 -9.38 8.76 12.84
C HIS A 98 -8.24 7.92 13.43
N GLY A 99 -7.64 7.05 12.60
CA GLY A 99 -6.55 6.18 13.00
C GLY A 99 -6.18 5.17 11.92
N VAL A 100 -5.36 4.20 12.31
CA VAL A 100 -4.94 3.08 11.46
C VAL A 100 -5.46 1.78 12.07
N VAL A 101 -6.24 1.03 11.30
CA VAL A 101 -6.68 -0.32 11.64
C VAL A 101 -5.63 -1.31 11.16
N PHE A 102 -5.18 -2.19 12.04
CA PHE A 102 -4.21 -3.24 11.70
C PHE A 102 -4.46 -4.49 12.52
N PHE A 103 -3.98 -5.63 12.04
CA PHE A 103 -4.01 -6.88 12.80
C PHE A 103 -2.77 -6.98 13.70
N ASP A 104 -2.98 -7.09 15.00
CA ASP A 104 -1.92 -7.38 15.96
C ASP A 104 -1.82 -8.90 16.19
N VAL A 105 -0.66 -9.44 15.84
CA VAL A 105 -0.35 -10.86 15.96
C VAL A 105 -0.21 -11.26 17.42
N ALA A 106 0.33 -10.37 18.27
CA ALA A 106 0.56 -10.68 19.68
C ALA A 106 -0.75 -10.91 20.45
N SER A 107 -1.76 -10.09 20.19
CA SER A 107 -3.10 -10.25 20.76
C SER A 107 -4.03 -11.13 19.92
N ASN A 108 -3.60 -11.55 18.72
CA ASN A 108 -4.42 -12.24 17.72
C ASN A 108 -5.76 -11.50 17.45
N ALA A 109 -5.71 -10.17 17.30
CA ALA A 109 -6.89 -9.34 17.19
C ALA A 109 -6.66 -8.07 16.37
N TRP A 110 -7.72 -7.58 15.72
CA TRP A 110 -7.72 -6.28 15.07
C TRP A 110 -7.66 -5.16 16.08
N HIS A 111 -6.82 -4.17 15.80
CA HIS A 111 -6.61 -2.99 16.62
C HIS A 111 -6.79 -1.73 15.80
N VAL A 112 -7.12 -0.64 16.48
CA VAL A 112 -7.03 0.73 15.96
C VAL A 112 -5.95 1.46 16.74
N LEU A 113 -4.99 2.03 16.03
CA LEU A 113 -4.13 3.08 16.57
C LEU A 113 -4.73 4.44 16.20
N GLU A 114 -5.28 5.12 17.19
CA GLU A 114 -5.82 6.47 17.06
C GLU A 114 -4.68 7.49 16.90
N ARG A 115 -4.99 8.64 16.30
CA ARG A 115 -4.01 9.72 16.09
C ARG A 115 -3.42 10.29 17.38
N GLN A 116 -4.16 10.21 18.48
CA GLN A 116 -3.72 10.62 19.82
C GLN A 116 -2.79 9.59 20.48
N GLY A 117 -2.46 8.49 19.79
CA GLY A 117 -1.55 7.44 20.25
C GLY A 117 -2.22 6.32 21.04
N LYS A 118 -3.53 6.40 21.28
CA LYS A 118 -4.28 5.34 21.94
C LYS A 118 -4.42 4.13 21.01
N CYS A 119 -4.08 2.95 21.51
CA CYS A 119 -4.18 1.70 20.77
C CYS A 119 -5.16 0.77 21.49
N LEU A 120 -6.21 0.34 20.81
CA LEU A 120 -7.26 -0.51 21.39
C LEU A 120 -7.70 -1.59 20.42
N PRO A 121 -8.25 -2.71 20.92
CA PRO A 121 -8.96 -3.66 20.08
C PRO A 121 -10.09 -2.98 19.31
N LEU A 122 -10.21 -3.26 18.02
CA LEU A 122 -11.21 -2.66 17.13
C LEU A 122 -12.64 -2.88 17.65
N ALA A 123 -12.92 -4.04 18.24
CA ALA A 123 -14.23 -4.34 18.84
C ALA A 123 -14.60 -3.44 20.04
N GLN A 124 -13.62 -2.73 20.62
CA GLN A 124 -13.78 -1.81 21.73
C GLN A 124 -13.56 -0.35 21.31
N ALA A 125 -13.18 -0.12 20.06
CA ALA A 125 -12.98 1.21 19.50
C ALA A 125 -14.35 1.85 19.17
N GLY A 126 -14.47 3.15 19.38
CA GLY A 126 -15.67 3.90 18.96
C GLY A 126 -15.67 4.25 17.46
N GLN A 127 -14.54 4.01 16.79
CA GLN A 127 -14.28 4.35 15.40
C GLN A 127 -14.68 3.18 14.49
N ALA A 128 -15.43 3.48 13.43
CA ALA A 128 -15.73 2.51 12.39
C ALA A 128 -14.53 2.32 11.44
N GLU A 129 -14.36 1.13 10.86
CA GLU A 129 -13.21 0.85 9.99
C GLU A 129 -13.21 1.72 8.74
N ARG A 130 -14.40 2.16 8.30
CA ARG A 130 -14.59 3.11 7.19
C ARG A 130 -13.97 4.49 7.41
N ASP A 131 -13.69 4.86 8.66
CA ASP A 131 -13.14 6.17 9.05
C ASP A 131 -11.65 6.08 9.41
N CYS A 132 -11.07 4.89 9.32
CA CYS A 132 -9.66 4.63 9.52
C CYS A 132 -8.99 4.22 8.20
N PHE A 133 -7.66 4.33 8.17
CA PHE A 133 -6.88 3.68 7.12
C PHE A 133 -6.65 2.23 7.51
N VAL A 134 -6.91 1.27 6.62
CA VAL A 134 -6.88 -0.16 6.96
C VAL A 134 -5.66 -0.84 6.35
N LEU A 135 -4.84 -1.46 7.20
CA LEU A 135 -3.70 -2.29 6.80
C LEU A 135 -4.10 -3.78 6.82
N PHE A 136 -4.05 -4.42 5.66
CA PHE A 136 -4.19 -5.87 5.51
C PHE A 136 -2.81 -6.48 5.22
N ASP A 137 -2.37 -7.41 6.06
CA ASP A 137 -1.17 -8.24 5.83
C ASP A 137 -1.64 -9.68 5.53
N ASP A 138 -1.52 -10.10 4.27
CA ASP A 138 -2.13 -11.35 3.76
C ASP A 138 -1.56 -12.60 4.45
N SER A 139 -0.30 -12.56 4.88
CA SER A 139 0.34 -13.70 5.57
C SER A 139 -0.24 -13.95 6.97
N ARG A 140 -0.91 -12.95 7.56
CA ARG A 140 -1.36 -12.95 8.96
C ARG A 140 -2.85 -12.67 9.16
N CYS A 141 -3.59 -12.27 8.11
CA CYS A 141 -4.98 -11.84 8.20
C CYS A 141 -5.94 -12.78 7.45
N ARG A 142 -6.37 -13.89 8.06
CA ARG A 142 -7.47 -14.71 7.51
C ARG A 142 -8.83 -14.26 8.05
N GLY A 143 -9.84 -14.27 7.17
CA GLY A 143 -11.25 -14.13 7.56
C GLY A 143 -11.76 -12.72 7.91
N ALA A 144 -10.93 -11.68 7.86
CA ALA A 144 -11.37 -10.32 8.17
C ALA A 144 -12.26 -9.73 7.06
N ASP A 145 -13.41 -9.20 7.46
CA ASP A 145 -14.37 -8.50 6.60
C ASP A 145 -14.54 -7.06 7.07
N MET A 146 -13.65 -6.17 6.59
CA MET A 146 -13.67 -4.77 6.96
C MET A 146 -14.70 -4.01 6.12
N LYS A 147 -15.55 -3.23 6.77
CA LYS A 147 -16.58 -2.43 6.09
C LYS A 147 -15.98 -1.10 5.63
N LEU A 148 -15.20 -1.16 4.55
CA LEU A 148 -14.62 0.02 3.90
C LEU A 148 -15.69 0.91 3.25
N ARG A 149 -15.34 2.17 2.96
CA ARG A 149 -16.21 3.09 2.23
C ARG A 149 -16.55 2.54 0.83
N PRO A 150 -17.74 2.81 0.28
CA PRO A 150 -18.10 2.41 -1.08
C PRO A 150 -17.12 2.93 -2.14
N ASN A 151 -16.60 4.15 -1.97
CA ASN A 151 -15.64 4.75 -2.91
C ASN A 151 -14.17 4.53 -2.52
N ALA A 152 -13.88 3.54 -1.66
CA ALA A 152 -12.52 3.28 -1.21
C ALA A 152 -11.60 2.83 -2.37
N VAL A 153 -10.41 3.41 -2.43
CA VAL A 153 -9.30 2.92 -3.25
C VAL A 153 -8.31 2.24 -2.32
N ALA A 154 -7.81 1.06 -2.69
CA ALA A 154 -6.77 0.38 -1.93
C ALA A 154 -5.51 0.15 -2.77
N ALA A 155 -4.34 0.32 -2.15
CA ALA A 155 -3.08 -0.11 -2.71
C ALA A 155 -2.91 -1.61 -2.45
N LEU A 156 -2.55 -2.40 -3.46
CA LEU A 156 -2.31 -3.83 -3.36
C LEU A 156 -0.94 -4.15 -3.93
N THR A 157 -0.06 -4.70 -3.09
CA THR A 157 1.29 -5.07 -3.52
C THR A 157 1.31 -6.43 -4.22
N MET A 158 2.10 -6.55 -5.28
CA MET A 158 2.34 -7.79 -6.01
C MET A 158 3.82 -8.18 -5.89
N GLY A 159 4.07 -9.43 -5.51
CA GLY A 159 5.42 -9.96 -5.31
C GLY A 159 5.76 -11.08 -6.30
N PRO A 160 7.05 -11.47 -6.41
CA PRO A 160 7.48 -12.60 -7.23
C PRO A 160 6.77 -13.91 -6.84
N GLY A 161 6.40 -14.72 -7.82
CA GLY A 161 5.74 -16.01 -7.58
C GLY A 161 4.31 -15.93 -7.04
N MET A 162 3.71 -14.74 -7.04
CA MET A 162 2.32 -14.57 -6.63
C MET A 162 1.37 -15.23 -7.64
N THR A 163 0.50 -16.12 -7.16
CA THR A 163 -0.49 -16.80 -8.00
C THR A 163 -1.70 -15.91 -8.24
N LYS A 164 -2.43 -16.21 -9.32
CA LYS A 164 -3.73 -15.62 -9.62
C LYS A 164 -4.70 -15.72 -8.44
N ASP A 165 -4.77 -16.88 -7.80
CA ASP A 165 -5.66 -17.10 -6.66
C ASP A 165 -5.30 -16.21 -5.46
N LYS A 166 -4.01 -16.03 -5.18
CA LYS A 166 -3.56 -15.12 -4.12
C LYS A 166 -3.92 -13.67 -4.44
N LEU A 167 -3.71 -13.22 -5.69
CA LEU A 167 -4.12 -11.90 -6.15
C LEU A 167 -5.62 -11.66 -5.95
N MET A 168 -6.46 -12.62 -6.37
CA MET A 168 -7.91 -12.51 -6.24
C MET A 168 -8.38 -12.54 -4.79
N GLN A 169 -7.76 -13.34 -3.93
CA GLN A 169 -8.06 -13.38 -2.50
C GLN A 169 -7.75 -12.04 -1.82
N ALA A 170 -6.60 -11.44 -2.17
CA ALA A 170 -6.20 -10.12 -1.68
C ALA A 170 -7.13 -9.02 -2.22
N ALA A 171 -7.42 -9.01 -3.52
CA ALA A 171 -8.35 -8.08 -4.14
C ALA A 171 -9.77 -8.19 -3.56
N GLY A 172 -10.19 -9.41 -3.19
CA GLY A 172 -11.50 -9.69 -2.60
C GLY A 172 -11.74 -9.06 -1.23
N ARG A 173 -10.73 -8.42 -0.62
CA ARG A 173 -10.91 -7.52 0.55
C ARG A 173 -11.70 -6.27 0.18
N MET A 174 -11.64 -5.85 -1.08
CA MET A 174 -12.47 -4.79 -1.65
C MET A 174 -13.79 -5.39 -2.14
N ARG A 175 -14.79 -5.48 -1.26
CA ARG A 175 -16.08 -6.15 -1.53
C ARG A 175 -16.91 -5.54 -2.66
N GLN A 176 -16.67 -4.28 -3.02
CA GLN A 176 -17.38 -3.56 -4.08
C GLN A 176 -16.47 -3.24 -5.27
N LEU A 177 -15.41 -4.04 -5.46
CA LEU A 177 -14.51 -3.93 -6.60
C LEU A 177 -15.29 -4.07 -7.92
N GLY A 178 -14.99 -3.20 -8.89
CA GLY A 178 -15.69 -3.16 -10.18
C GLY A 178 -17.03 -2.43 -10.18
N HIS A 179 -17.48 -1.92 -9.03
CA HIS A 179 -18.67 -1.08 -8.95
C HIS A 179 -18.31 0.33 -8.48
N SER A 180 -17.73 0.43 -7.28
CA SER A 180 -17.49 1.70 -6.58
C SER A 180 -16.10 1.74 -5.95
N GLN A 181 -15.56 0.57 -5.58
CA GLN A 181 -14.20 0.44 -5.07
C GLN A 181 -13.21 0.16 -6.21
N ARG A 182 -11.98 0.63 -6.02
CA ARG A 182 -10.89 0.51 -6.99
C ARG A 182 -9.61 0.01 -6.33
N LEU A 183 -8.68 -0.47 -7.16
CA LEU A 183 -7.37 -0.93 -6.75
C LEU A 183 -6.27 -0.17 -7.48
N LEU A 184 -5.21 0.13 -6.75
CA LEU A 184 -3.91 0.52 -7.25
C LEU A 184 -2.95 -0.66 -7.05
N LEU A 185 -2.57 -1.31 -8.14
CA LEU A 185 -1.60 -2.40 -8.11
C LEU A 185 -0.19 -1.84 -8.01
N LEU A 186 0.55 -2.29 -7.00
CA LEU A 186 1.92 -1.88 -6.71
C LEU A 186 2.85 -3.07 -6.94
N ALA A 187 3.75 -2.97 -7.90
CA ALA A 187 4.68 -4.04 -8.21
C ALA A 187 6.12 -3.56 -8.24
N LEU A 188 7.04 -4.40 -7.77
CA LEU A 188 8.46 -4.23 -8.06
C LEU A 188 8.69 -4.35 -9.59
N PRO A 189 9.74 -3.74 -10.16
CA PRO A 189 9.87 -3.57 -11.60
C PRO A 189 9.82 -4.89 -12.38
N ASP A 190 10.43 -5.95 -11.84
CA ASP A 190 10.46 -7.27 -12.49
C ASP A 190 9.10 -7.96 -12.49
N VAL A 191 8.29 -7.77 -11.45
CA VAL A 191 6.91 -8.28 -11.38
C VAL A 191 5.99 -7.42 -12.25
N GLY A 192 6.15 -6.10 -12.20
CA GLY A 192 5.38 -5.17 -13.01
C GLY A 192 5.54 -5.41 -14.50
N ARG A 193 6.74 -5.76 -14.96
CA ARG A 193 7.00 -6.14 -16.36
C ARG A 193 6.18 -7.35 -16.79
N GLN A 194 6.14 -8.41 -15.97
CA GLN A 194 5.35 -9.62 -16.25
C GLN A 194 3.84 -9.33 -16.32
N VAL A 195 3.33 -8.45 -15.43
CA VAL A 195 1.91 -8.05 -15.48
C VAL A 195 1.58 -7.29 -16.75
N LEU A 196 2.45 -6.38 -17.19
CA LEU A 196 2.27 -5.63 -18.44
C LEU A 196 2.35 -6.53 -19.67
N GLU A 197 3.30 -7.47 -19.70
CA GLU A 197 3.44 -8.47 -20.76
C GLU A 197 2.21 -9.36 -20.86
N HIS A 198 1.67 -9.82 -19.73
CA HIS A 198 0.46 -10.64 -19.70
C HIS A 198 -0.78 -9.85 -20.13
N ARG A 199 -0.86 -8.55 -19.82
CA ARG A 199 -1.91 -7.66 -20.35
C ARG A 199 -1.83 -7.54 -21.88
N ALA A 200 -0.63 -7.37 -22.42
CA ALA A 200 -0.41 -7.26 -23.87
C ALA A 200 -0.76 -8.57 -24.60
N ALA A 201 -0.46 -9.73 -24.00
CA ALA A 201 -0.75 -11.04 -24.58
C ALA A 201 -2.24 -11.41 -24.57
N CYS A 202 -3.04 -10.86 -23.65
CA CYS A 202 -4.47 -11.15 -23.53
C CYS A 202 -5.38 -10.35 -24.50
N GLY A 203 -4.82 -9.56 -25.43
CA GLY A 203 -5.54 -9.14 -26.64
C GLY A 203 -6.69 -8.14 -26.46
N GLY A 204 -6.55 -7.16 -25.55
CA GLY A 204 -7.45 -5.99 -25.56
C GLY A 204 -7.16 -5.10 -26.76
N THR A 205 -7.89 -5.29 -27.87
CA THR A 205 -8.06 -4.24 -28.89
C THR A 205 -8.98 -3.18 -28.30
N LEU A 206 -8.40 -2.18 -27.65
CA LEU A 206 -9.11 -0.96 -27.29
C LEU A 206 -8.32 0.20 -27.89
N ASP A 207 -8.96 0.92 -28.81
CA ASP A 207 -8.52 2.19 -29.33
C ASP A 207 -8.34 3.18 -28.17
N SER A 208 -7.11 3.23 -27.65
CA SER A 208 -6.43 4.33 -26.95
C SER A 208 -5.46 3.70 -25.93
N PRO A 209 -4.19 4.17 -25.86
CA PRO A 209 -3.30 3.75 -24.78
C PRO A 209 -3.98 4.09 -23.42
N PRO A 210 -3.88 3.22 -22.41
CA PRO A 210 -4.38 3.54 -21.08
C PRO A 210 -3.72 4.84 -20.63
N THR A 211 -4.54 5.83 -20.28
CA THR A 211 -4.09 7.08 -19.69
C THR A 211 -3.26 6.74 -18.45
N SER A 212 -1.94 6.91 -18.56
CA SER A 212 -0.96 6.88 -17.48
C SER A 212 -0.62 5.51 -16.86
N SER A 213 0.18 4.71 -17.59
CA SER A 213 1.19 3.85 -16.93
C SER A 213 2.30 4.75 -16.42
N GLN A 214 2.20 5.25 -15.19
CA GLN A 214 3.29 6.03 -14.58
C GLN A 214 4.28 5.08 -13.91
N GLN A 215 5.51 5.12 -14.39
CA GLN A 215 6.66 4.63 -13.65
C GLN A 215 6.95 5.65 -12.54
N TRP A 216 6.71 5.28 -11.29
CA TRP A 216 7.00 6.14 -10.16
C TRP A 216 8.36 5.77 -9.59
N VAL A 217 9.35 6.62 -9.84
CA VAL A 217 10.61 6.58 -9.11
C VAL A 217 10.35 7.25 -7.78
N VAL A 218 10.42 6.51 -6.67
CA VAL A 218 10.40 7.12 -5.34
C VAL A 218 11.76 7.78 -5.15
N VAL A 219 11.85 9.06 -5.52
CA VAL A 219 13.03 9.88 -5.27
C VAL A 219 13.02 10.26 -3.80
N PRO A 220 14.10 10.06 -3.03
CA PRO A 220 14.17 10.52 -1.64
C PRO A 220 13.87 12.03 -1.58
N PRO A 221 13.26 12.51 -0.48
CA PRO A 221 12.95 13.93 -0.34
C PRO A 221 14.24 14.74 -0.53
N GLN A 222 14.25 15.59 -1.55
CA GLN A 222 15.30 16.59 -1.70
C GLN A 222 15.16 17.52 -0.49
N LEU A 223 16.19 17.60 0.35
CA LEU A 223 16.24 18.66 1.35
C LEU A 223 16.08 19.99 0.60
N PRO A 224 15.28 20.94 1.11
CA PRO A 224 15.23 22.26 0.52
C PRO A 224 16.65 22.84 0.50
N ASP A 225 17.05 23.39 -0.64
CA ASP A 225 18.26 24.18 -0.79
C ASP A 225 18.10 25.46 0.06
N ASP A 226 18.32 25.35 1.37
CA ASP A 226 18.52 26.49 2.25
C ASP A 226 19.99 26.92 2.15
N GLU A 227 20.35 27.44 0.98
CA GLU A 227 21.48 28.35 0.81
C GLU A 227 20.95 29.71 0.31
N ALA A 228 20.00 30.26 1.08
CA ALA A 228 19.74 31.69 1.00
C ALA A 228 20.94 32.42 1.63
N ALA A 229 21.81 32.90 0.75
CA ALA A 229 22.88 33.85 1.04
C ALA A 229 22.42 34.89 2.08
N ILE A 230 23.13 34.93 3.22
CA ILE A 230 23.02 36.02 4.18
C ILE A 230 23.80 37.20 3.57
N PRO A 231 23.15 38.33 3.20
CA PRO A 231 23.91 39.50 2.77
C PRO A 231 24.56 40.15 3.98
N THR A 232 25.87 40.41 3.86
CA THR A 232 26.63 41.30 4.76
C THR A 232 26.39 42.75 4.38
#